data_AF-A0A2R7S0N6-F1
#
_entry.id   AF-A0A2R7S0N6-F1
#
_cell.length_a   1.000
_cell.length_b   1.000
_cell.length_c   1.000
_cell.angle_alpha   90.00
_cell.angle_beta   90.00
_cell.angle_gamma   90.00
#
_symmetry.space_group_name_H-M   'P 1'
#
loop_
_entity.id
_entity.type
_entity.pdbx_description
1 polymer ?
#
loop_
_entity_poly.entity_id
_entity_poly.type
_entity_poly.pdbx_seq_one_letter_code
_entity_poly.pdbx_strand_id
1 'polypeptide(L)' 'AATGDQVGQVLVDGEVELRKACKIRGGQVVQFGDTTINVLADSDAP' A
#
# COMPACT_ATOMS: atom_id res chain seq x y z
N ALA A 1 19.05 -7.58 -9.31
CA ALA A 1 17.62 -7.23 -9.37
C ALA A 1 16.89 -8.15 -8.42
N ALA A 2 16.30 -7.60 -7.35
CA ALA A 2 15.64 -8.38 -6.29
C ALA A 2 14.40 -9.06 -6.87
N THR A 3 14.59 -10.24 -7.47
CA THR A 3 13.51 -11.12 -7.92
C THR A 3 13.25 -12.08 -6.78
N GLY A 4 12.59 -11.57 -5.74
CA GLY A 4 12.14 -12.35 -4.61
C GLY A 4 10.73 -11.89 -4.31
N ASP A 5 9.76 -12.67 -4.75
CA ASP A 5 8.36 -12.49 -4.38
C ASP A 5 8.29 -12.66 -2.84
N GLN A 6 8.43 -11.56 -2.10
CA GLN A 6 8.48 -11.60 -0.65
C GLN A 6 7.06 -11.66 -0.12
N VAL A 7 6.55 -12.89 -0.06
CA VAL A 7 5.29 -13.27 0.58
C VAL A 7 5.18 -12.54 1.93
N GLY A 8 4.17 -11.67 2.05
CA GLY A 8 3.89 -10.93 3.28
C GLY A 8 4.38 -9.48 3.30
N GLN A 9 5.03 -8.97 2.24
CA GLN A 9 5.31 -7.53 2.13
C GLN A 9 4.08 -6.72 1.79
N VAL A 10 3.98 -5.56 2.42
CA VAL A 10 3.04 -4.51 2.06
C VAL A 10 3.80 -3.44 1.29
N LEU A 11 3.33 -3.12 0.08
CA LEU A 11 3.81 -1.96 -0.66
C LEU A 11 2.79 -0.83 -0.53
N VAL A 12 3.26 0.37 -0.26
CA VAL A 12 2.45 1.60 -0.27
C VAL A 12 3.05 2.50 -1.33
N ASP A 13 2.24 2.87 -2.33
CA ASP A 13 2.64 3.67 -3.48
C ASP A 13 3.87 3.11 -4.23
N GLY A 14 4.01 1.78 -4.23
CA GLY A 14 5.10 1.06 -4.90
C GLY A 14 6.37 0.86 -4.06
N GLU A 15 6.41 1.38 -2.83
CA GLU A 15 7.54 1.20 -1.92
C GLU A 15 7.21 0.22 -0.79
N VAL A 16 8.18 -0.61 -0.40
CA VAL A 16 8.02 -1.54 0.72
C VAL A 16 7.88 -0.76 2.02
N GLU A 17 6.74 -0.92 2.70
CA GLU A 17 6.48 -0.28 3.98
C GLU A 17 7.06 -1.11 5.13
N LEU A 18 8.08 -0.59 5.80
CA LEU A 18 8.78 -1.27 6.89
C LEU A 18 8.23 -0.89 8.28
N ARG A 19 7.37 0.13 8.37
CA ARG A 19 6.81 0.57 9.66
C ARG A 19 5.68 -0.36 10.08
N LYS A 20 5.75 -0.84 11.33
CA LYS A 20 4.68 -1.63 11.96
C LYS A 20 3.29 -0.96 11.88
N ALA A 21 3.25 0.37 11.89
CA ALA A 21 2.04 1.15 11.71
C ALA A 21 2.29 2.32 10.76
N CYS A 22 1.47 2.41 9.72
CA CYS A 22 1.43 3.50 8.76
C CYS A 22 -0.03 3.91 8.59
N LYS A 23 -0.31 5.22 8.54
CA LYS A 23 -1.66 5.70 8.31
C LYS A 23 -1.87 5.86 6.81
N ILE A 24 -2.73 5.02 6.26
CA ILE A 24 -3.13 5.04 4.85
C ILE A 24 -4.08 6.20 4.59
N ARG A 25 -3.87 6.91 3.48
CA ARG A 25 -4.62 8.10 3.06
C ARG A 25 -5.30 7.87 1.72
N GLY A 26 -6.38 8.61 1.50
CA GLY A 26 -7.03 8.68 0.19
C GLY A 26 -6.04 9.08 -0.91
N GLY A 27 -6.16 8.45 -2.06
CA GLY A 27 -5.25 8.61 -3.20
C GLY A 27 -4.06 7.64 -3.21
N GLN A 28 -3.79 6.93 -2.11
CA GLN A 28 -2.72 5.95 -2.06
C GLN A 28 -3.14 4.60 -2.66
N VAL A 29 -2.14 3.83 -3.10
CA VAL A 29 -2.32 2.44 -3.55
C VAL A 29 -1.56 1.51 -2.61
N VAL A 30 -2.26 0.52 -2.06
CA VAL A 30 -1.66 -0.51 -1.21
C VAL A 30 -1.64 -1.84 -1.96
N GLN A 31 -0.50 -2.51 -1.98
CA GLN A 31 -0.35 -3.85 -2.58
C GLN A 31 0.08 -4.85 -1.50
N PHE A 32 -0.52 -6.04 -1.53
CA PHE A 32 -0.18 -7.16 -0.66
C PHE A 32 -0.40 -8.48 -1.40
N GLY A 33 0.69 -9.20 -1.71
CA GLY A 33 0.65 -10.32 -2.65
C GLY A 33 0.00 -9.89 -3.97
N ASP A 34 -0.99 -10.65 -4.44
CA ASP A 34 -1.73 -10.37 -5.68
C ASP A 34 -2.87 -9.34 -5.49
N THR A 35 -3.07 -8.84 -4.27
CA THR A 35 -4.15 -7.90 -3.97
C THR A 35 -3.67 -6.47 -4.13
N THR A 36 -4.40 -5.69 -4.92
CA THR A 36 -4.22 -4.23 -5.02
C THR A 36 -5.45 -3.52 -4.45
N ILE A 37 -5.22 -2.57 -3.55
CA ILE A 37 -6.24 -1.77 -2.88
C ILE A 37 -6.03 -0.32 -3.28
N ASN A 38 -7.02 0.24 -4.00
CA ASN A 38 -7.06 1.67 -4.30
C ASN A 38 -7.78 2.39 -3.17
N VAL A 39 -7.06 3.22 -2.42
CA VAL A 39 -7.62 3.93 -1.28
C VAL A 39 -8.32 5.17 -1.81
N LEU A 40 -9.66 5.14 -1.81
CA LEU A 40 -10.44 6.27 -2.28
C LEU A 40 -10.33 7.42 -1.28
N ALA A 41 -10.22 8.64 -1.80
CA ALA A 41 -10.40 9.82 -0.99
C ALA A 41 -11.84 9.86 -0.46
N ASP A 42 -11.99 10.38 0.75
CA ASP A 42 -13.31 10.73 1.24
C ASP A 42 -13.84 11.88 0.38
N SER A 43 -14.96 11.65 -0.30
CA SER A 43 -15.55 12.63 -1.20
C SER A 43 -16.18 13.80 -0.44
N ASP A 44 -16.35 13.68 0.88
CA ASP A 44 -16.90 14.70 1.78
C ASP A 44 -15.83 15.24 2.75
N ALA A 45 -14.55 14.96 2.49
CA ALA A 45 -13.48 15.67 3.18
C ALA A 45 -13.56 17.17 2.82
N PRO A 46 -13.52 18.08 3.83
CA PRO A 46 -13.69 19.52 3.61
C PRO A 46 -12.62 20.15 2.72
#